data_AF-A0A523Q974-F1
#
_entry.id   AF-A0A523Q974-F1
#
_cell.length_a   1.000
_cell.length_b   1.000
_cell.length_c   1.000
_cell.angle_alpha   90.00
_cell.angle_beta   90.00
_cell.angle_gamma   90.00
#
_symmetry.space_group_name_H-M   'P 1'
#
loop_
_entity.id
_entity.type
_entity.pdbx_description
1 polymer ?
#
loop_
_entity_poly.entity_id
_entity_poly.type
_entity_poly.pdbx_seq_one_letter_code
_entity_poly.pdbx_strand_id
1 'polypeptide(L)'
;MRTPAMPDVPDKYKSLQKEWRAKELVWSLAHYGLDVGAAMLAVAAGLKVTPAFLQHFSQSELAFASASVASVLTFLSPSSRRKSYTEACDLLRLARLRYETEPDIPTSALNDAVEKAQNIVARR
;
A
#
# COMPACT_ATOMS: atom_id res chain seq x y z
N MET A 1 -8.92 -41.95 -13.00
CA MET A 1 -9.31 -41.14 -11.83
C MET A 1 -9.62 -39.73 -12.32
N ARG A 2 -10.84 -39.24 -12.16
CA ARG A 2 -11.19 -37.84 -12.47
C ARG A 2 -10.67 -36.98 -11.31
N THR A 3 -9.76 -36.06 -11.58
CA THR A 3 -9.42 -35.01 -10.63
C THR A 3 -10.71 -34.27 -10.26
N PRO A 4 -11.04 -34.11 -8.97
CA PRO A 4 -12.18 -33.29 -8.59
C PRO A 4 -11.95 -31.88 -9.16
N ALA A 5 -12.98 -31.32 -9.79
CA ALA A 5 -12.93 -29.96 -10.28
C ALA A 5 -12.71 -29.04 -9.07
N MET A 6 -11.59 -28.31 -9.05
CA MET A 6 -11.33 -27.35 -7.98
C MET A 6 -12.42 -26.28 -8.02
N PRO A 7 -12.99 -25.89 -6.87
CA PRO A 7 -13.99 -24.84 -6.85
C PRO A 7 -13.34 -23.52 -7.28
N ASP A 8 -13.93 -22.85 -8.29
CA ASP A 8 -13.42 -21.54 -8.73
C ASP A 8 -13.77 -20.48 -7.68
N VAL A 9 -12.80 -19.61 -7.39
CA VAL A 9 -13.01 -18.51 -6.46
C VAL A 9 -13.86 -17.43 -7.13
N PRO A 10 -14.96 -17.00 -6.51
CA PRO A 10 -15.80 -15.93 -7.04
C PRO A 10 -15.02 -14.63 -7.31
N ASP A 11 -15.29 -13.98 -8.44
CA ASP A 11 -14.55 -12.81 -8.91
C ASP A 11 -14.54 -11.63 -7.94
N LYS A 12 -15.58 -11.49 -7.12
CA LYS A 12 -15.65 -10.45 -6.08
C LYS A 12 -14.43 -10.47 -5.15
N TYR A 13 -13.92 -11.65 -4.79
CA TYR A 13 -12.75 -11.78 -3.91
C TYR A 13 -11.44 -11.46 -4.65
N LYS A 14 -11.37 -11.82 -5.93
CA LYS A 14 -10.23 -11.48 -6.81
C LYS A 14 -10.15 -9.96 -7.02
N SER A 15 -11.29 -9.28 -7.21
CA SER A 15 -11.36 -7.82 -7.35
C SER A 15 -10.95 -7.11 -6.07
N LEU A 16 -11.50 -7.51 -4.93
CA LEU A 16 -11.19 -6.90 -3.63
C LEU A 16 -9.70 -6.97 -3.29
N GLN A 17 -9.07 -8.12 -3.58
CA GLN A 17 -7.63 -8.29 -3.39
C GLN A 17 -6.81 -7.34 -4.29
N LYS A 18 -7.22 -7.15 -5.56
CA LYS A 18 -6.56 -6.20 -6.46
C LYS A 18 -6.68 -4.77 -5.95
N GLU A 19 -7.85 -4.38 -5.46
CA GLU A 19 -8.09 -3.05 -4.90
C GLU A 19 -7.22 -2.77 -3.67
N TRP A 20 -7.16 -3.70 -2.72
CA TRP A 20 -6.31 -3.53 -1.53
C TRP A 20 -4.82 -3.48 -1.90
N ARG A 21 -4.39 -4.28 -2.87
CA ARG A 21 -3.00 -4.22 -3.36
C ARG A 21 -2.68 -2.94 -4.09
N ALA A 22 -3.62 -2.38 -4.85
CA ALA A 22 -3.47 -1.07 -5.46
C ALA A 22 -3.33 0.02 -4.39
N LYS A 23 -4.17 -0.03 -3.34
CA LYS A 23 -4.08 0.90 -2.20
C LYS A 23 -2.76 0.77 -1.45
N GLU A 24 -2.29 -0.45 -1.20
CA GLU A 24 -0.97 -0.71 -0.62
C GLU A 24 0.14 -0.06 -1.46
N LEU A 25 0.11 -0.25 -2.78
CA LEU A 25 1.11 0.29 -3.69
C LEU A 25 1.09 1.82 -3.71
N VAL A 26 -0.09 2.44 -3.76
CA VAL A 26 -0.26 3.90 -3.68
C VAL A 26 0.35 4.43 -2.38
N TRP A 27 0.06 3.80 -1.24
CA TRP A 27 0.64 4.19 0.04
C TRP A 27 2.16 4.03 0.07
N SER A 28 2.68 2.94 -0.50
CA SER A 28 4.12 2.71 -0.58
C SER A 28 4.81 3.74 -1.48
N LEU A 29 4.28 3.98 -2.67
CA LEU A 29 4.84 4.94 -3.63
C LEU A 29 4.75 6.37 -3.12
N ALA A 30 3.61 6.77 -2.54
CA ALA A 30 3.47 8.08 -1.94
C ALA A 30 4.51 8.28 -0.86
N HIS A 31 4.67 7.32 0.05
CA HIS A 31 5.60 7.50 1.16
C HIS A 31 7.06 7.51 0.73
N TYR A 32 7.52 6.50 -0.02
CA TYR A 32 8.92 6.46 -0.48
C TYR A 32 9.24 7.56 -1.48
N GLY A 33 8.30 7.89 -2.37
CA GLY A 33 8.48 8.96 -3.35
C GLY A 33 8.58 10.33 -2.70
N LEU A 34 7.71 10.60 -1.71
CA LEU A 34 7.76 11.85 -0.95
C LEU A 34 9.03 11.94 -0.09
N ASP A 35 9.48 10.85 0.52
CA ASP A 35 10.68 10.83 1.36
C ASP A 35 11.96 11.07 0.55
N VAL A 36 12.12 10.35 -0.56
CA VAL A 36 13.22 10.59 -1.52
C VAL A 36 13.16 12.02 -2.07
N GLY A 37 11.97 12.50 -2.43
CA GLY A 37 11.77 13.87 -2.90
C GLY A 37 12.16 14.92 -1.85
N ALA A 38 11.75 14.74 -0.60
CA ALA A 38 12.09 15.64 0.50
C ALA A 38 13.60 15.70 0.74
N ALA A 39 14.27 14.54 0.71
CA ALA A 39 15.72 14.44 0.84
C ALA A 39 16.45 15.12 -0.32
N MET A 40 16.00 14.93 -1.56
CA MET A 40 16.58 15.60 -2.73
C MET A 40 16.42 17.13 -2.64
N LEU A 41 15.26 17.62 -2.21
CA LEU A 41 15.02 19.05 -2.01
C LEU A 41 15.90 19.63 -0.88
N ALA A 42 16.07 18.90 0.23
CA ALA A 42 16.94 19.30 1.32
C ALA A 42 18.40 19.42 0.86
N VAL A 43 18.88 18.42 0.11
CA VAL A 43 20.24 18.43 -0.46
C VAL A 43 20.39 19.60 -1.44
N ALA A 44 19.43 19.80 -2.34
CA ALA A 44 19.46 20.92 -3.30
C ALA A 44 19.45 22.29 -2.61
N ALA A 45 18.73 22.45 -1.50
CA ALA A 45 18.71 23.68 -0.72
C ALA A 45 20.05 23.97 -0.01
N GLY A 46 20.77 22.91 0.41
CA GLY A 46 22.08 23.03 1.08
C GLY A 46 23.28 23.13 0.12
N LEU A 47 23.13 22.73 -1.14
CA LEU A 47 24.19 22.81 -2.14
C LEU A 47 24.30 24.22 -2.73
N LYS A 48 25.55 24.65 -2.98
CA LYS A 48 25.82 25.87 -3.77
C LYS A 48 25.54 25.71 -5.26
N VAL A 49 25.47 24.47 -5.74
CA VAL A 49 25.20 24.14 -7.15
C VAL A 49 23.88 23.38 -7.21
N THR A 50 22.84 24.10 -7.59
CA THR A 50 21.50 23.55 -7.77
C THR A 50 21.41 22.85 -9.14
N PRO A 51 20.86 21.62 -9.23
CA PRO A 51 20.63 20.95 -10.50
C PRO A 51 19.86 21.83 -11.49
N ALA A 52 20.18 21.76 -12.78
CA ALA A 52 19.62 22.66 -13.82
C ALA A 52 18.08 22.75 -13.79
N PHE A 53 17.40 21.63 -13.52
CA PHE A 53 15.93 21.58 -13.45
C PHE A 53 15.32 22.27 -12.20
N LEU A 54 16.14 22.64 -11.21
CA LEU A 54 15.72 23.32 -9.97
C LEU A 54 16.26 24.75 -9.85
N GLN A 55 17.03 25.24 -10.83
CA GLN A 55 17.64 26.58 -10.80
C GLN A 55 16.63 27.73 -10.82
N HIS A 56 15.38 27.47 -11.20
CA HIS A 56 14.29 28.45 -11.18
C HIS A 56 13.75 28.74 -9.77
N PHE A 57 14.14 27.94 -8.77
CA PHE A 57 13.71 28.09 -7.38
C PHE A 57 14.87 28.59 -6.51
N SER A 58 14.58 29.51 -5.61
CA SER A 58 15.52 29.94 -4.57
C SER A 58 15.79 28.82 -3.56
N GLN A 59 16.95 28.88 -2.89
CA GLN A 59 17.29 27.92 -1.83
C GLN A 59 16.27 27.92 -0.68
N SER A 60 15.70 29.09 -0.35
CA SER A 60 14.64 29.22 0.65
C SER A 60 13.35 28.50 0.24
N GLU A 61 12.95 28.57 -1.03
CA GLU A 61 11.77 27.87 -1.54
C GLU A 61 11.97 26.35 -1.51
N LEU A 62 13.16 25.87 -1.90
CA LEU A 62 13.51 24.45 -1.84
C LEU A 62 13.53 23.93 -0.39
N ALA A 63 14.09 24.72 0.54
CA ALA A 63 14.10 24.39 1.96
C ALA A 63 12.68 24.33 2.53
N PHE A 64 11.83 25.30 2.20
CA PHE A 64 10.44 25.33 2.63
C PHE A 64 9.63 24.16 2.06
N ALA A 65 9.84 23.83 0.78
CA ALA A 65 9.21 22.67 0.14
C ALA A 65 9.64 21.37 0.81
N SER A 66 10.94 21.18 1.07
CA SER A 66 11.46 20.01 1.78
C SER A 66 10.84 19.88 3.19
N ALA A 67 10.83 20.97 3.97
CA ALA A 67 10.27 20.98 5.31
C ALA A 67 8.75 20.68 5.32
N SER A 68 8.03 21.19 4.33
CA SER A 68 6.59 20.94 4.16
C SER A 68 6.32 19.46 3.86
N VAL A 69 7.08 18.85 2.94
CA VAL A 69 6.95 17.43 2.63
C VAL A 69 7.33 16.56 3.82
N ALA A 70 8.41 16.88 4.53
CA ALA A 70 8.84 16.18 5.75
C ALA A 70 7.79 16.27 6.88
N SER A 71 7.14 17.42 7.03
CA SER A 71 6.03 17.60 7.98
C SER A 71 4.83 16.72 7.61
N VAL A 72 4.42 16.72 6.34
CA VAL A 72 3.34 15.86 5.83
C VAL A 72 3.68 14.37 6.04
N LEU A 73 4.93 13.97 5.80
CA LEU A 73 5.42 12.61 6.07
C LEU A 73 5.35 12.22 7.55
N THR A 74 5.53 13.17 8.46
CA THR A 74 5.40 12.94 9.91
C THR A 74 3.97 12.57 10.30
N PHE A 75 2.96 13.17 9.64
CA PHE A 75 1.55 12.85 9.87
C PHE A 75 1.05 11.65 9.07
N LEU A 76 1.63 11.38 7.91
CA LEU A 76 1.35 10.17 7.12
C LEU A 76 2.04 8.96 7.78
N SER A 77 1.48 8.43 8.87
CA SER A 77 2.02 7.22 9.53
C SER A 77 2.10 6.05 8.54
N PRO A 78 3.28 5.75 8.00
CA PRO A 78 3.41 5.04 6.73
C PRO A 78 3.39 3.54 6.90
N SER A 79 3.90 3.08 8.04
CA SER A 79 3.93 1.67 8.37
C SER A 79 2.53 1.17 8.73
N SER A 80 1.71 2.00 9.37
CA SER A 80 0.44 1.57 9.95
C SER A 80 -0.58 1.18 8.87
N ARG A 81 -0.85 2.08 7.91
CA ARG A 81 -1.86 1.84 6.86
C ARG A 81 -1.40 0.83 5.81
N ARG A 82 -0.13 0.92 5.38
CA ARG A 82 0.44 -0.07 4.46
C ARG A 82 0.36 -1.48 5.05
N LYS A 83 0.79 -1.67 6.30
CA LYS A 83 0.72 -2.97 6.98
C LYS A 83 -0.72 -3.50 7.04
N SER A 84 -1.70 -2.65 7.34
CA SER A 84 -3.11 -3.05 7.32
C SER A 84 -3.57 -3.57 5.95
N TYR A 85 -3.20 -2.89 4.85
CA TYR A 85 -3.55 -3.37 3.51
C TYR A 85 -2.80 -4.67 3.14
N THR A 86 -1.52 -4.79 3.50
CA THR A 86 -0.75 -6.02 3.29
C THR A 86 -1.38 -7.20 4.05
N GLU A 87 -1.71 -7.01 5.33
CA GLU A 87 -2.32 -8.02 6.19
C GLU A 87 -3.71 -8.44 5.68
N ALA A 88 -4.54 -7.47 5.28
CA ALA A 88 -5.84 -7.73 4.65
C ALA A 88 -5.71 -8.53 3.34
N CYS A 89 -4.74 -8.17 2.50
CA CYS A 89 -4.43 -8.91 1.26
C CYS A 89 -3.97 -10.35 1.54
N ASP A 90 -3.11 -10.55 2.52
CA ASP A 90 -2.58 -11.88 2.85
C ASP A 90 -3.65 -12.78 3.47
N LEU A 91 -4.51 -12.25 4.35
CA LEU A 91 -5.64 -12.99 4.89
C LEU A 91 -6.58 -13.48 3.78
N LEU A 92 -6.92 -12.61 2.83
CA LEU A 92 -7.78 -12.99 1.72
C LEU A 92 -7.08 -13.97 0.77
N ARG A 93 -5.78 -13.81 0.53
CA ARG A 93 -4.97 -14.74 -0.28
C ARG A 93 -4.94 -16.14 0.32
N LEU A 94 -4.70 -16.24 1.63
CA LEU A 94 -4.66 -17.51 2.35
C LEU A 94 -6.04 -18.18 2.36
N ALA A 95 -7.11 -17.43 2.61
CA ALA A 95 -8.47 -17.97 2.59
C ALA A 95 -8.86 -18.51 1.20
N ARG A 96 -8.48 -17.80 0.13
CA ARG A 96 -8.66 -18.26 -1.25
C ARG A 96 -7.88 -19.55 -1.54
N LEU A 97 -6.60 -19.59 -1.18
CA LEU A 97 -5.78 -20.79 -1.37
C LEU A 97 -6.43 -22.00 -0.69
N ARG A 98 -6.85 -21.84 0.56
CA ARG A 98 -7.53 -22.90 1.31
C ARG A 98 -8.83 -23.34 0.65
N TYR A 99 -9.64 -22.41 0.17
CA TYR A 99 -10.87 -22.73 -0.58
C TYR A 99 -10.59 -23.51 -1.87
N GLU A 100 -9.51 -23.18 -2.58
CA GLU A 100 -9.12 -23.87 -3.82
C GLU A 100 -8.54 -25.27 -3.54
N THR A 101 -7.84 -25.47 -2.43
CA THR A 101 -7.11 -26.71 -2.12
C THR A 101 -7.84 -27.68 -1.18
N GLU A 102 -8.71 -27.19 -0.31
CA GLU A 102 -9.42 -27.99 0.70
C GLU A 102 -10.89 -28.19 0.27
N PRO A 103 -11.31 -29.42 -0.09
CA PRO A 103 -12.63 -29.69 -0.66
C PRO A 103 -13.82 -29.40 0.28
N ASP A 104 -13.57 -29.32 1.59
CA ASP A 104 -14.60 -29.13 2.61
C ASP A 104 -14.74 -27.66 3.06
N ILE A 105 -13.97 -26.72 2.49
CA ILE A 105 -14.02 -25.33 2.93
C ILE A 105 -15.25 -24.63 2.34
N PRO A 106 -16.18 -24.17 3.19
CA PRO A 106 -17.35 -23.47 2.71
C PRO A 106 -17.00 -22.05 2.25
N THR A 107 -17.82 -21.49 1.36
CA THR A 107 -17.69 -20.09 0.92
C THR A 107 -17.83 -19.09 2.07
N SER A 108 -18.46 -19.46 3.20
CA SER A 108 -18.51 -18.64 4.41
C SER A 108 -17.12 -18.33 4.96
N ALA A 109 -16.14 -19.23 4.83
CA ALA A 109 -14.76 -18.98 5.25
C ALA A 109 -14.11 -17.83 4.46
N LEU A 110 -14.48 -17.65 3.18
CA LEU A 110 -14.04 -16.50 2.37
C LEU A 110 -14.71 -15.20 2.84
N ASN A 111 -15.99 -15.24 3.23
CA ASN A 111 -16.69 -14.07 3.77
C ASN A 111 -16.10 -13.65 5.11
N ASP A 112 -15.81 -14.59 6.01
CA ASP A 112 -15.18 -14.32 7.30
C ASP A 112 -13.79 -13.69 7.13
N ALA A 113 -13.03 -14.15 6.14
CA ALA A 113 -11.74 -13.58 5.80
C ALA A 113 -11.87 -12.14 5.28
N VAL A 114 -12.87 -11.86 4.44
CA VAL A 114 -13.18 -10.50 3.97
C VAL A 114 -13.56 -9.59 5.14
N GLU A 115 -14.43 -10.04 6.04
CA GLU A 115 -14.86 -9.23 7.19
C GLU A 115 -13.68 -8.92 8.12
N LYS A 116 -12.84 -9.91 8.43
CA LYS A 116 -11.61 -9.71 9.21
C LYS A 116 -10.67 -8.71 8.54
N ALA A 117 -10.46 -8.86 7.24
CA ALA A 117 -9.60 -7.97 6.46
C ALA A 117 -10.16 -6.53 6.42
N GLN A 118 -11.48 -6.36 6.27
CA GLN A 118 -12.13 -5.05 6.35
C GLN A 118 -11.96 -4.42 7.74
N ASN A 119 -12.09 -5.20 8.81
CA ASN A 119 -11.86 -4.72 10.18
C ASN A 119 -10.41 -4.26 10.41
N ILE A 120 -9.43 -4.95 9.83
CA ILE A 120 -8.00 -4.56 9.91
C ILE A 120 -7.73 -3.24 9.20
N VAL A 121 -8.37 -3.03 8.03
CA VAL A 121 -8.27 -1.77 7.29
C VAL A 121 -9.00 -0.64 8.00
N ALA A 122 -10.17 -0.90 8.58
CA ALA A 122 -11.01 0.12 9.22
C ALA A 122 -10.48 0.62 10.58
N ARG A 123 -9.70 -0.20 11.30
CA ARG A 123 -9.14 0.17 12.61
C ARG A 123 -7.96 1.17 12.54
N ARG A 124 -7.52 1.59 11.35
CA ARG A 124 -6.28 2.36 11.11
C ARG A 124 -6.48 3.51 10.11
#